data_AF-A0A3C0NYM4-F1
#
_entry.id   AF-A0A3C0NYM4-F1
#
_cell.length_a   1.000
_cell.length_b   1.000
_cell.length_c   1.000
_cell.angle_alpha   90.00
_cell.angle_beta   90.00
_cell.angle_gamma   90.00
#
_symmetry.space_group_name_H-M   'P 1'
#
loop_
_entity.id
_entity.type
_entity.pdbx_description
1 polymer ?
#
loop_
_entity_poly.entity_id
_entity_poly.type
_entity_poly.pdbx_seq_one_letter_code
_entity_poly.pdbx_strand_id
1 'polypeptide(L)' 'DRTVDVHIRRLRNALMASNHHDLIQTVRGSGYRFSAQTVEKTT' A
#
# COMPACT_ATOMS: atom_id res chain seq x y z
N ASP A 1 -16.86 2.57 14.10
CA ASP A 1 -16.24 1.61 13.16
C ASP A 1 -15.32 2.36 12.19
N ARG A 2 -14.14 1.84 11.84
CA ARG A 2 -13.21 2.49 10.90
C ARG A 2 -13.08 1.60 9.67
N THR A 3 -13.32 2.14 8.48
CA THR A 3 -13.26 1.36 7.22
C THR A 3 -11.84 0.91 6.91
N VAL A 4 -11.72 -0.16 6.11
CA VAL A 4 -10.44 -0.71 5.66
C VAL A 4 -9.58 0.36 4.99
N ASP A 5 -10.17 1.25 4.18
CA ASP A 5 -9.46 2.37 3.53
C ASP A 5 -8.77 3.31 4.54
N VAL A 6 -9.43 3.59 5.67
CA VAL A 6 -8.85 4.45 6.72
C VAL A 6 -7.62 3.78 7.31
N HIS A 7 -7.64 2.46 7.48
CA HIS A 7 -6.50 1.71 8.01
C HIS A 7 -5.36 1.63 7.00
N ILE A 8 -5.65 1.36 5.73
CA ILE A 8 -4.63 1.30 4.68
C ILE A 8 -3.95 2.65 4.48
N ARG A 9 -4.70 3.76 4.48
CA ARG A 9 -4.11 5.11 4.37
C ARG A 9 -3.15 5.39 5.52
N ARG A 10 -3.55 5.08 6.76
CA ARG A 10 -2.69 5.30 7.95
C ARG A 10 -1.44 4.42 7.92
N LEU A 11 -1.59 3.17 7.52
CA LEU A 11 -0.48 2.24 7.41
C LEU A 11 0.53 2.71 6.35
N ARG A 12 0.08 3.13 5.16
CA ARG A 12 0.95 3.72 4.15
C ARG A 12 1.70 4.95 4.69
N ASN A 13 1.00 5.86 5.37
CA ASN A 13 1.63 7.05 5.96
C ASN A 13 2.72 6.69 6.97
N ALA A 14 2.48 5.70 7.84
CA ALA A 14 3.48 5.25 8.81
C ALA A 14 4.72 4.63 8.12
N LEU A 15 4.53 3.94 7.00
CA LEU A 15 5.60 3.31 6.24
C LEU A 15 6.42 4.29 5.40
N MET A 16 5.92 5.51 5.14
CA MET A 16 6.67 6.54 4.39
C MET A 16 8.02 6.86 5.04
N ALA A 17 8.08 6.90 6.37
CA ALA A 17 9.33 7.18 7.10
C ALA A 17 10.46 6.18 6.80
N SER A 18 10.09 4.97 6.34
CA SER A 18 11.03 3.91 5.98
C SER A 18 11.11 3.67 4.47
N ASN A 19 10.42 4.46 3.65
CA ASN A 19 10.27 4.28 2.20
C ASN A 19 9.57 2.96 1.78
N HIS A 20 8.80 2.32 2.66
CA HIS A 20 8.13 1.03 2.37
C HIS A 20 6.63 1.14 2.05
N HIS A 21 6.09 2.35 1.91
CA HIS A 21 4.66 2.57 1.66
C HIS A 21 4.14 1.89 0.37
N ASP A 22 5.00 1.73 -0.63
CA ASP A 22 4.69 1.11 -1.92
C ASP A 22 4.53 -0.41 -1.87
N LEU A 23 4.92 -1.05 -0.75
CA LEU A 23 4.69 -2.48 -0.54
C LEU A 23 3.20 -2.82 -0.47
N ILE A 24 2.35 -1.85 -0.15
CA ILE A 24 0.90 -2.00 -0.09
C ILE A 24 0.30 -1.50 -1.41
N GLN A 25 -0.11 -2.43 -2.25
CA GLN A 25 -0.66 -2.15 -3.58
C GLN A 25 -2.19 -2.22 -3.57
N THR A 26 -2.83 -1.39 -4.39
CA THR A 26 -4.27 -1.44 -4.62
C THR A 26 -4.56 -2.39 -5.78
N VAL A 27 -5.42 -3.38 -5.56
CA VAL A 27 -5.91 -4.32 -6.58
C VAL A 27 -7.35 -3.95 -6.90
N ARG A 28 -7.59 -3.40 -8.09
CA ARG A 28 -8.93 -2.97 -8.53
C ARG A 28 -9.90 -4.14 -8.47
N GLY A 29 -11.01 -3.96 -7.75
CA GLY A 29 -12.05 -4.98 -7.60
C GLY A 29 -11.76 -6.07 -6.56
N SER A 30 -10.57 -6.08 -5.94
CA SER A 30 -10.19 -7.09 -4.93
C SER A 30 -9.73 -6.48 -3.59
N GLY A 31 -9.33 -5.21 -3.57
CA GLY A 31 -8.90 -4.51 -2.35
C GLY A 31 -7.41 -4.20 -2.35
N TYR A 32 -6.68 -4.72 -1.36
CA TYR A 32 -5.26 -4.40 -1.15
C TYR A 32 -4.42 -5.65 -1.02
N ARG A 33 -3.16 -5.58 -1.46
CA ARG A 33 -2.18 -6.66 -1.29
C ARG A 33 -0.86 -6.10 -0.76
N PHE A 34 -0.14 -6.95 -0.03
CA PHE A 34 1.27 -6.74 0.26
C PHE A 34 2.13 -7.41 -0.83
N SER A 35 3.13 -6.71 -1.35
CA SER A 35 4.05 -7.23 -2.38
C SER A 35 5.44 -6.67 -2.20
N ALA A 36 6.43 -7.55 -2.04
CA ALA A 36 7.85 -7.18 -1.99
C ALA A 36 8.44 -6.89 -3.39
N GLN A 37 7.72 -7.26 -4.46
CA GLN A 37 8.01 -6.73 -5.80
C GLN A 37 7.51 -5.28 -5.84
N THR A 38 8.42 -4.35 -5.59
CA THR A 38 8.27 -2.99 -6.08
C THR A 38 8.14 -3.11 -7.59
N VAL A 39 7.04 -2.60 -8.15
CA VAL A 39 6.87 -2.51 -9.60
C VAL A 39 8.09 -1.74 -10.10
N GLU A 40 9.04 -2.44 -10.72
CA GLU A 40 10.14 -1.78 -11.39
C GLU A 40 9.48 -0.81 -12.37
N LYS A 41 9.74 0.48 -12.20
CA LYS A 41 9.32 1.49 -13.16
C LYS A 41 10.13 1.26 -14.43
N THR A 42 9.73 0.26 -15.21
CA THR A 42 10.23 0.09 -16.56
C THR A 42 9.60 1.20 -17.38
N THR A 43 10.44 2.18 -17.75
CA THR A 43 10.20 3.39 -18.56
C THR A 43 9.95 4.67 -17.77
#